data_AF-A0A1B0DFD7-F1
#
_entry.id   AF-A0A1B0DFD7-F1
#
_cell.length_a   1.000
_cell.length_b   1.000
_cell.length_c   1.000
_cell.angle_alpha   90.00
_cell.angle_beta   90.00
_cell.angle_gamma   90.00
#
_symmetry.space_group_name_H-M   'P 1'
#
loop_
_entity.id
_entity.type
_entity.pdbx_description
1 polymer ?
#
loop_
_entity_poly.entity_id
_entity_poly.type
_entity_poly.pdbx_seq_one_letter_code
_entity_poly.pdbx_strand_id
1 'polypeptide(L)'
;MTDTAEVTTEGSNDRSFKIKAGVFLTTVAGVSVLAGFSRTIMTAKRKDPAVFETAKAGNVALLEGGSKLAFRALGWGTLYSVVGVGAFCYGCWKLSGASNMDEFKMKVKGTFPQVPRNDPPKSRTDFDGLTDLLKYLSTWGRE
;
A
#
# COMPACT_ATOMS: atom_id res chain seq x y z
N MET A 1 -1.37 29.08 23.06
CA MET A 1 -2.74 28.55 22.96
C MET A 1 -3.06 28.51 21.48
N THR A 2 -2.74 27.39 20.81
CA THR A 2 -3.61 26.20 20.61
C THR A 2 -4.56 26.44 19.44
N ASP A 3 -4.14 26.06 18.23
CA ASP A 3 -5.05 25.78 17.12
C ASP A 3 -4.35 24.86 16.11
N THR A 4 -4.25 23.58 16.48
CA THR A 4 -4.00 22.51 15.51
C THR A 4 -5.36 22.18 14.91
N ALA A 5 -5.60 22.72 13.72
CA ALA A 5 -6.78 22.41 12.92
C ALA A 5 -6.86 20.91 12.65
N GLU A 6 -7.69 20.26 13.45
CA GLU A 6 -8.80 19.46 12.95
C GLU A 6 -8.46 18.46 11.83
N VAL A 7 -8.11 17.25 12.25
CA VAL A 7 -8.99 16.14 11.90
C VAL A 7 -10.05 16.08 13.00
N THR A 8 -11.08 16.91 12.88
CA THR A 8 -12.40 16.58 13.44
C THR A 8 -12.83 15.28 12.75
N THR A 9 -13.23 14.23 13.47
CA THR A 9 -14.44 14.25 14.28
C THR A 9 -14.31 13.36 15.52
N GLU A 10 -14.31 14.04 16.67
CA GLU A 10 -14.97 13.69 17.94
C GLU A 10 -14.63 12.36 18.64
N GLY A 11 -14.16 12.52 19.89
CA GLY A 11 -13.53 11.55 20.78
C GLY A 11 -14.35 10.35 21.28
N SER A 12 -15.30 9.87 20.49
CA SER A 12 -15.95 8.57 20.65
C SER A 12 -16.07 7.81 19.31
N ASN A 13 -16.00 8.52 18.17
CA ASN A 13 -16.09 7.97 16.82
C ASN A 13 -14.71 7.63 16.19
N ASP A 14 -13.66 8.34 16.58
CA ASP A 14 -12.30 8.17 16.02
C ASP A 14 -11.71 6.76 16.22
N ARG A 15 -11.96 6.12 17.37
CA ARG A 15 -11.54 4.73 17.63
C ARG A 15 -12.30 3.74 16.74
N SER A 16 -13.62 3.93 16.62
CA SER A 16 -14.47 3.11 15.77
C SER A 16 -14.14 3.27 14.29
N PHE A 17 -13.82 4.50 13.86
CA PHE A 17 -13.35 4.80 12.51
C PHE A 17 -11.98 4.17 12.23
N LYS A 18 -11.01 4.30 13.15
CA LYS A 18 -9.69 3.66 13.02
C LYS A 18 -9.78 2.14 12.97
N ILE A 19 -10.70 1.54 13.74
CA ILE A 19 -10.95 0.10 13.69
C ILE A 19 -11.57 -0.29 12.34
N LYS A 20 -12.59 0.43 11.86
CA LYS A 20 -13.21 0.18 10.55
C LYS A 20 -12.20 0.34 9.40
N ALA A 21 -11.40 1.40 9.44
CA ALA A 21 -10.33 1.64 8.47
C ALA A 21 -9.24 0.56 8.54
N GLY A 22 -8.86 0.11 9.74
CA GLY A 22 -7.90 -0.97 9.94
C GLY A 22 -8.40 -2.31 9.39
N VAL A 23 -9.67 -2.65 9.62
CA VAL A 23 -10.31 -3.85 9.06
C VAL A 23 -10.38 -3.77 7.53
N PHE A 24 -10.74 -2.60 6.99
CA PHE A 24 -10.77 -2.39 5.54
C PHE A 24 -9.38 -2.53 4.91
N LEU A 25 -8.36 -1.91 5.50
CA LEU A 25 -7.00 -1.97 4.96
C LEU A 25 -6.42 -3.39 5.03
N THR A 26 -6.65 -4.11 6.12
CA THR A 26 -6.17 -5.49 6.27
C THR A 26 -6.87 -6.46 5.31
N THR A 27 -8.16 -6.25 5.04
CA THR A 27 -8.89 -7.05 4.04
C THR A 27 -8.40 -6.77 2.62
N VAL A 28 -8.27 -5.51 2.22
CA VAL A 28 -7.75 -5.16 0.88
C VAL A 28 -6.29 -5.63 0.70
N ALA A 29 -5.45 -5.47 1.72
CA ALA A 29 -4.07 -5.97 1.70
C ALA A 29 -4.03 -7.51 1.61
N GLY A 30 -4.86 -8.20 2.39
CA GLY A 30 -4.99 -9.66 2.34
C GLY A 30 -5.41 -10.17 0.97
N VAL A 31 -6.45 -9.55 0.37
CA VAL A 31 -6.90 -9.88 -0.99
C VAL A 31 -5.79 -9.62 -2.02
N SER A 32 -5.04 -8.54 -1.88
CA SER A 32 -3.93 -8.19 -2.79
C SER A 32 -2.80 -9.22 -2.74
N VAL A 33 -2.41 -9.66 -1.54
CA VAL A 33 -1.39 -10.70 -1.36
C VAL A 33 -1.86 -12.02 -1.98
N LEU A 34 -3.10 -12.43 -1.70
CA LEU A 34 -3.66 -13.66 -2.26
C LEU A 34 -3.74 -13.61 -3.79
N ALA A 35 -4.24 -12.52 -4.37
CA ALA A 35 -4.35 -12.34 -5.81
C ALA A 35 -2.97 -12.29 -6.49
N GLY A 36 -2.03 -11.53 -5.92
CA GLY A 36 -0.66 -11.41 -6.44
C GLY A 36 0.11 -12.73 -6.39
N PHE A 37 0.09 -13.41 -5.24
CA PHE A 37 0.76 -14.70 -5.08
C PHE A 37 0.14 -15.79 -5.97
N SER A 38 -1.19 -15.85 -6.06
CA SER A 38 -1.89 -16.79 -6.94
C SER A 38 -1.52 -16.59 -8.40
N ARG A 39 -1.42 -15.33 -8.84
CA ARG A 39 -1.02 -14.97 -10.21
C ARG A 39 0.42 -15.41 -10.51
N THR A 40 1.33 -15.25 -9.55
CA THR A 40 2.71 -15.70 -9.68
C THR A 40 2.81 -17.22 -9.79
N ILE A 41 2.09 -17.96 -8.95
CA ILE A 41 2.04 -19.44 -9.01
C ILE A 41 1.46 -19.91 -10.35
N MET A 42 0.38 -19.29 -10.83
CA MET A 42 -0.21 -19.63 -12.13
C MET A 42 0.73 -19.34 -13.30
N THR A 43 1.45 -18.22 -13.25
CA THR A 43 2.42 -17.84 -14.29
C THR A 43 3.61 -18.79 -14.30
N ALA A 44 4.10 -19.19 -13.12
CA ALA A 44 5.16 -20.18 -12.99
C ALA A 44 4.72 -21.55 -13.57
N LYS A 45 3.49 -21.97 -13.30
CA LYS A 45 2.91 -23.20 -13.88
C LYS A 45 2.80 -23.17 -15.40
N ARG A 46 2.51 -22.01 -16.01
CA ARG A 46 2.39 -21.89 -17.47
C ARG A 46 3.72 -21.85 -18.19
N LYS A 47 4.79 -21.32 -17.57
CA LYS A 47 6.12 -21.29 -18.18
C LYS A 47 6.77 -22.67 -18.22
N ASP A 48 6.61 -23.49 -17.17
CA ASP A 48 7.38 -24.72 -17.01
C ASP A 48 6.54 -25.87 -16.41
N PRO A 49 5.63 -26.48 -17.20
CA PRO A 49 4.78 -27.57 -16.71
C PRO A 49 5.53 -28.87 -16.44
N ALA A 50 6.53 -29.22 -17.26
CA ALA A 50 7.33 -30.44 -17.10
C ALA A 50 8.19 -30.42 -15.83
N VAL A 51 8.73 -29.25 -15.49
CA VAL A 51 9.61 -29.05 -14.32
C VAL A 51 8.79 -29.10 -13.01
N PHE A 52 7.52 -28.70 -13.05
CA PHE A 52 6.58 -28.77 -11.93
C PHE A 52 6.12 -30.21 -11.63
N GLU A 53 5.90 -31.02 -12.67
CA GLU A 53 5.55 -32.45 -12.54
C GLU A 53 6.73 -33.27 -12.00
N THR A 54 7.94 -33.06 -12.52
CA THR A 54 9.17 -33.67 -11.98
C THR A 54 9.46 -33.20 -10.55
N ALA A 55 9.18 -31.93 -10.24
CA ALA A 55 9.28 -31.42 -8.88
C ALA A 55 8.25 -32.02 -7.91
N LYS A 56 7.13 -32.55 -8.39
CA LYS A 56 6.14 -33.21 -7.53
C LYS A 56 6.54 -34.63 -7.12
N ALA A 57 7.40 -35.32 -7.88
CA ALA A 57 7.79 -36.71 -7.59
C ALA A 57 9.21 -36.84 -7.00
N GLY A 58 10.20 -36.10 -7.54
CA GLY A 58 11.60 -36.19 -7.10
C GLY A 58 11.97 -35.20 -6.00
N ASN A 59 11.25 -34.08 -5.88
CA ASN A 59 11.58 -33.03 -4.92
C ASN A 59 10.78 -33.11 -3.62
N VAL A 60 9.79 -33.97 -3.38
CA VAL A 60 8.99 -33.90 -2.13
C VAL A 60 9.84 -33.98 -0.86
N ALA A 61 10.82 -34.90 -0.82
CA ALA A 61 11.74 -35.03 0.31
C ALA A 61 12.75 -33.86 0.42
N LEU A 62 13.23 -33.33 -0.71
CA LEU A 62 14.16 -32.19 -0.74
C LEU A 62 13.43 -30.85 -0.51
N LEU A 63 12.18 -30.75 -0.94
CA LEU A 63 11.28 -29.61 -0.83
C LEU A 63 10.70 -29.54 0.58
N GLU A 64 10.57 -30.63 1.31
CA GLU A 64 10.32 -30.57 2.76
C GLU A 64 11.49 -29.93 3.52
N GLY A 65 12.74 -30.19 3.13
CA GLY A 65 13.92 -29.52 3.71
C GLY A 65 14.12 -28.08 3.21
N GLY A 66 14.02 -27.89 1.89
CA GLY A 66 14.24 -26.62 1.19
C GLY A 66 13.13 -25.61 1.39
N SER A 67 11.87 -26.03 1.44
CA SER A 67 10.75 -25.13 1.75
C SER A 67 10.82 -24.68 3.20
N LYS A 68 11.18 -25.55 4.15
CA LYS A 68 11.37 -25.14 5.55
C LYS A 68 12.48 -24.09 5.69
N LEU A 69 13.55 -24.22 4.91
CA LEU A 69 14.64 -23.24 4.88
C LEU A 69 14.21 -21.93 4.19
N ALA A 70 13.49 -22.03 3.07
CA ALA A 70 12.97 -20.88 2.31
C ALA A 70 11.92 -20.09 3.09
N PHE A 71 10.98 -20.76 3.79
CA PHE A 71 10.00 -20.10 4.64
C PHE A 71 10.65 -19.38 5.83
N ARG A 72 11.72 -19.94 6.41
CA ARG A 72 12.52 -19.23 7.42
C ARG A 72 13.21 -18.02 6.82
N ALA A 73 13.90 -18.16 5.68
CA ALA A 73 14.55 -17.03 5.01
C ALA A 73 13.56 -15.91 4.63
N LEU A 74 12.39 -16.27 4.10
CA LEU A 74 11.31 -15.34 3.75
C LEU A 74 10.70 -14.68 4.99
N GLY A 75 10.53 -15.43 6.08
CA GLY A 75 10.03 -14.92 7.35
C GLY A 75 10.97 -13.89 7.97
N TRP A 76 12.27 -14.21 8.08
CA TRP A 76 13.28 -13.28 8.59
C TRP A 76 13.47 -12.06 7.67
N GLY A 77 13.37 -12.25 6.34
CA GLY A 77 13.41 -11.15 5.37
C GLY A 77 12.22 -10.21 5.47
N THR A 78 11.01 -10.74 5.67
CA THR A 78 9.80 -9.93 5.88
C THR A 78 9.88 -9.17 7.20
N LEU A 79 10.31 -9.82 8.28
CA LEU A 79 10.55 -9.17 9.58
C LEU A 79 11.56 -8.04 9.46
N TYR A 80 12.71 -8.29 8.83
CA TYR A 80 13.73 -7.26 8.62
C TYR A 80 13.24 -6.13 7.72
N SER A 81 12.42 -6.42 6.70
CA SER A 81 11.86 -5.37 5.84
C SER A 81 10.87 -4.50 6.59
N VAL A 82 9.96 -5.09 7.37
CA VAL A 82 8.98 -4.32 8.16
C VAL A 82 9.67 -3.50 9.25
N VAL A 83 10.64 -4.10 9.95
CA VAL A 83 11.41 -3.40 10.99
C VAL A 83 12.32 -2.34 10.39
N GLY A 84 13.01 -2.64 9.29
CA GLY A 84 13.94 -1.73 8.61
C GLY A 84 13.24 -0.54 7.98
N VAL A 85 12.14 -0.76 7.24
CA VAL A 85 11.33 0.32 6.67
C VAL A 85 10.62 1.11 7.78
N GLY A 86 10.12 0.43 8.82
CA GLY A 86 9.53 1.09 9.99
C GLY A 86 10.53 1.98 10.72
N ALA A 87 11.74 1.45 10.99
CA ALA A 87 12.83 2.19 11.62
C ALA A 87 13.37 3.32 10.74
N PHE A 88 13.43 3.12 9.42
CA PHE A 88 13.80 4.16 8.46
C PHE A 88 12.78 5.30 8.45
N CYS A 89 11.49 4.99 8.32
CA CYS A 89 10.41 5.97 8.41
C CYS A 89 10.41 6.69 9.76
N TYR A 90 10.67 5.97 10.85
CA TYR A 90 10.83 6.56 12.19
C TYR A 90 12.09 7.44 12.29
N GLY A 91 13.18 7.04 11.63
CA GLY A 91 14.40 7.83 11.50
C GLY A 91 14.16 9.13 10.73
N CYS A 92 13.44 9.06 9.61
CA CYS A 92 12.98 10.23 8.87
C CYS A 92 12.08 11.12 9.73
N TRP A 93 11.18 10.55 10.53
CA TRP A 93 10.38 11.30 11.49
C TRP A 93 11.24 12.00 12.54
N LYS A 94 12.22 11.30 13.13
CA LYS A 94 13.12 11.85 14.14
C LYS A 94 14.06 12.92 13.58
N LEU A 95 14.53 12.77 12.35
CA LEU A 95 15.36 13.76 11.66
C LEU A 95 14.54 14.97 11.19
N SER A 96 13.26 14.78 10.88
CA SER A 96 12.41 15.88 10.43
C SER A 96 12.04 16.89 11.54
N GLY A 97 12.37 16.59 12.81
CA GLY A 97 12.26 17.52 13.94
C GLY A 97 10.83 17.96 14.31
N ALA A 98 9.82 17.43 13.61
CA ALA A 98 8.42 17.73 13.85
C ALA A 98 7.88 16.78 14.92
N SER A 99 7.46 17.33 16.07
CA SER A 99 6.88 16.50 17.13
C SER A 99 5.44 16.06 16.80
N ASN A 100 4.83 16.68 15.79
CA ASN A 100 3.45 16.47 15.38
C ASN A 100 3.32 16.39 13.84
N MET A 101 2.35 15.60 13.36
CA MET A 101 2.04 15.44 11.93
C MET A 101 1.70 16.77 11.25
N ASP A 102 1.08 17.68 11.98
CA ASP A 102 0.70 19.01 11.47
C ASP A 102 1.92 19.89 11.22
N GLU A 103 2.92 19.79 12.08
CA GLU A 103 4.17 20.55 11.96
C GLU A 103 5.05 19.99 10.83
N PHE A 104 5.05 18.67 10.66
CA PHE A 104 5.66 18.02 9.50
C PHE A 104 4.98 18.45 8.20
N LYS A 105 3.64 18.40 8.15
CA LYS A 105 2.85 18.84 6.99
C LYS A 105 3.10 20.30 6.66
N MET A 106 3.19 21.18 7.66
CA MET A 106 3.51 22.59 7.45
C MET A 106 4.95 22.80 6.96
N LYS A 107 5.95 22.16 7.57
CA LYS A 107 7.36 22.27 7.12
C LYS A 107 7.55 21.67 5.72
N VAL A 108 6.95 20.52 5.43
CA VAL A 108 6.99 19.89 4.10
C VAL A 108 6.27 20.76 3.06
N LYS A 109 5.12 21.36 3.40
CA LYS A 109 4.44 22.35 2.53
C LYS A 109 5.26 23.60 2.28
N GLY A 110 6.11 24.01 3.23
CA GLY A 110 7.00 25.16 3.10
C GLY A 110 8.27 24.84 2.29
N THR A 111 8.79 23.62 2.42
CA THR A 111 9.99 23.16 1.71
C THR A 111 9.68 22.74 0.26
N PHE A 112 8.49 22.20 0.00
CA PHE A 112 8.06 21.88 -1.36
C PHE A 112 7.46 23.12 -2.04
N PRO A 113 7.84 23.41 -3.30
CA PRO A 113 7.24 24.49 -4.05
C PRO A 113 5.73 24.26 -4.14
N GLN A 114 4.94 25.26 -3.71
CA GLN A 114 3.49 25.16 -3.77
C GLN A 114 3.05 25.08 -5.22
N VAL A 115 2.37 23.99 -5.58
CA VAL A 115 1.73 23.87 -6.90
C VAL A 115 0.66 24.96 -6.99
N PRO A 116 0.77 25.89 -7.94
CA PRO A 116 -0.24 26.93 -8.11
C PRO A 116 -1.58 26.26 -8.42
N ARG A 117 -2.63 26.66 -7.68
CA ARG A 117 -3.99 26.20 -7.98
C ARG A 117 -4.38 26.76 -9.33
N ASN A 118 -4.72 25.88 -10.25
CA ASN A 118 -5.16 26.24 -11.58
C ASN A 118 -6.63 26.65 -11.52
N ASP A 119 -6.88 27.95 -11.32
CA ASP A 119 -8.19 28.60 -11.45
C ASP A 119 -8.20 29.46 -12.73
N PRO A 120 -9.02 29.17 -13.75
CA PRO A 120 -10.08 28.15 -13.79
C PRO A 120 -9.54 26.74 -14.10
N PRO A 121 -10.16 25.67 -13.54
CA PRO A 121 -9.73 24.28 -13.71
C PRO A 121 -9.78 23.84 -15.17
N LYS A 122 -8.63 23.51 -15.74
CA LYS A 122 -8.49 23.03 -17.13
C LYS A 122 -8.98 21.58 -17.30
N SER A 123 -9.22 20.87 -16.19
CA SER A 123 -9.71 19.48 -16.15
C SER A 123 -10.72 19.30 -15.02
N ARG A 124 -11.85 18.64 -15.29
CA ARG A 124 -12.85 18.24 -14.29
C ARG A 124 -12.28 17.13 -13.41
N THR A 125 -12.05 17.40 -12.13
CA THR A 125 -11.56 16.41 -11.15
C THR A 125 -12.63 15.93 -10.17
N ASP A 126 -13.80 16.57 -10.16
CA ASP A 126 -14.94 16.16 -9.37
C ASP A 126 -15.83 15.23 -10.20
N PHE A 127 -15.71 13.93 -9.91
CA PHE A 127 -16.54 12.87 -10.48
C PHE A 127 -17.47 12.32 -9.40
N ASP A 128 -18.77 12.20 -9.71
CA ASP A 128 -19.77 11.66 -8.76
C ASP A 128 -19.58 10.16 -8.48
N GLY A 129 -18.75 9.47 -9.26
CA GLY A 129 -18.39 8.08 -9.05
C GLY A 129 -17.63 7.48 -10.23
N LEU A 130 -17.33 6.18 -10.13
CA LEU A 130 -16.60 5.45 -11.17
C LEU A 130 -17.32 5.51 -12.54
N THR A 131 -18.66 5.52 -12.52
CA THR A 131 -19.49 5.63 -13.73
C THR A 131 -19.32 6.99 -14.41
N ASP A 132 -19.27 8.08 -13.63
CA ASP A 132 -19.08 9.43 -14.16
C ASP A 132 -17.65 9.61 -14.70
N LEU A 133 -16.66 9.04 -14.01
CA LEU A 133 -15.27 8.98 -14.46
C LEU A 133 -15.13 8.19 -15.78
N LEU A 134 -15.73 6.99 -15.87
CA LEU A 134 -15.67 6.18 -17.08
C LEU A 134 -16.39 6.87 -18.25
N LYS A 135 -17.49 7.57 -17.98
CA LYS A 135 -18.19 8.36 -18.98
C LYS A 135 -17.31 9.48 -19.51
N TYR A 136 -16.62 10.21 -18.63
CA TYR A 136 -15.69 11.27 -19.01
C TYR A 136 -14.48 10.75 -19.81
N LEU A 137 -13.90 9.61 -19.43
CA LEU A 137 -12.80 8.98 -20.20
C LEU A 137 -13.27 8.50 -21.58
N SER A 138 -14.50 8.00 -21.68
CA SER A 138 -15.07 7.55 -22.96
C SER A 138 -15.35 8.69 -23.95
N THR A 139 -15.57 9.90 -23.45
CA THR A 139 -15.72 11.09 -24.28
C THR A 139 -14.36 11.64 -24.72
N TRP A 140 -13.34 11.58 -23.85
CA TRP A 140 -12.00 12.11 -24.13
C TRP A 140 -11.18 11.29 -25.14
N GLY A 141 -11.40 9.97 -25.23
CA GLY A 141 -10.67 9.11 -26.16
C GLY A 141 -11.20 9.09 -27.61
N ARG A 142 -12.10 10.01 -27.98
CA ARG A 142 -12.82 10.01 -29.27
C ARG A 142 -12.61 11.29 -30.10
N GLU A 143 -11.52 12.01 -29.82
CA GLU A 143 -10.95 13.06 -30.66
C GLU A 143 -9.58 12.65 -31.22
#